data_AF-L7FBL7-F1
#
_entry.id   AF-L7FBL7-F1
#
_cell.length_a   1.000
_cell.length_b   1.000
_cell.length_c   1.000
_cell.angle_alpha   90.00
_cell.angle_beta   90.00
_cell.angle_gamma   90.00
#
_symmetry.space_group_name_H-M   'P 1'
#
loop_
_entity.id
_entity.type
_entity.pdbx_description
1 polymer ?
#
loop_
_entity_poly.entity_id
_entity_poly.type
_entity_poly.pdbx_seq_one_letter_code
_entity_poly.pdbx_strand_id
1 'polypeptide(L)'
;MVRMFTVIDFQLVLLRRMADHNPDLVEDARHQLGVSIADMREANKRWQGMLRSKYARAAASLPHSRLRSSGGTPIRSVLGAPESVTARRIGDLECEAWLWPVPLWPDLRFEVLVAANGVAWNEWLVRAPGAPAPELRTPDDLRPWSCTVDEVARAFAPVRPLEGTAPTRWGLAFTAPDGTGVRRECAAEFTWGLLQRVAVKD
;
A
#
# COMPACT_ATOMS: atom_id res chain seq x y z
N MET A 1 13.55 6.37 -27.90
CA MET A 1 14.35 6.33 -26.65
C MET A 1 13.47 5.76 -25.55
N VAL A 2 13.83 4.63 -24.93
CA VAL A 2 13.01 4.02 -23.86
C VAL A 2 13.22 4.82 -22.57
N ARG A 3 12.17 5.49 -22.09
CA ARG A 3 12.21 6.19 -20.79
C ARG A 3 12.38 5.16 -19.67
N MET A 4 13.41 5.31 -18.86
CA MET A 4 13.62 4.48 -17.67
C MET A 4 12.43 4.59 -16.72
N PHE A 5 12.10 3.50 -16.03
CA PHE A 5 11.05 3.49 -15.03
C PHE A 5 11.58 4.17 -13.76
N THR A 6 10.83 5.15 -13.24
CA THR A 6 11.24 6.01 -12.13
C THR A 6 10.38 5.82 -10.88
N VAL A 7 10.75 6.47 -9.77
CA VAL A 7 9.92 6.54 -8.56
C VAL A 7 8.55 7.19 -8.83
N ILE A 8 8.50 8.19 -9.73
CA ILE A 8 7.22 8.80 -10.16
C ILE A 8 6.36 7.77 -10.89
N ASP A 9 6.95 6.99 -11.80
CA ASP A 9 6.23 5.91 -12.50
C ASP A 9 5.66 4.87 -11.53
N PHE A 10 6.40 4.57 -10.46
CA PHE A 10 5.91 3.67 -9.40
C PHE A 10 4.71 4.25 -8.65
N GLN A 11 4.76 5.53 -8.28
CA GLN A 11 3.62 6.19 -7.62
C GLN A 11 2.37 6.21 -8.53
N LEU A 12 2.54 6.31 -9.85
CA LEU A 12 1.44 6.18 -10.81
C LEU A 12 0.84 4.76 -10.86
N VAL A 13 1.61 3.72 -10.54
CA VAL A 13 1.08 2.36 -10.35
C VAL A 13 0.20 2.29 -9.10
N LEU A 14 0.64 2.94 -8.00
CA LEU A 14 -0.15 3.00 -6.78
C LEU A 14 -1.48 3.73 -7.03
N LEU A 15 -1.40 4.93 -7.60
CA LEU A 15 -2.54 5.78 -7.93
C LEU A 15 -3.55 5.09 -8.83
N ARG A 16 -3.10 4.34 -9.85
CA ARG A 16 -4.04 3.63 -10.75
C ARG A 16 -4.92 2.63 -10.01
N ARG A 17 -4.41 1.98 -8.95
CA ARG A 17 -5.23 1.06 -8.13
C ARG A 17 -6.16 1.83 -7.19
N MET A 18 -5.71 2.95 -6.65
CA MET A 18 -6.55 3.82 -5.80
C MET A 18 -7.67 4.50 -6.60
N ALA A 19 -7.49 4.71 -7.91
CA ALA A 19 -8.50 5.30 -8.80
C ALA A 19 -9.77 4.45 -8.92
N ASP A 20 -9.71 3.17 -8.57
CA ASP A 20 -10.88 2.31 -8.50
C ASP A 20 -11.84 2.71 -7.35
N HIS A 21 -11.39 3.56 -6.41
CA HIS A 21 -12.17 4.01 -5.24
C HIS A 21 -12.30 5.54 -5.19
N ASN A 22 -11.21 6.26 -5.45
CA ASN A 22 -11.14 7.72 -5.32
C ASN A 22 -10.60 8.36 -6.61
N PRO A 23 -11.33 8.33 -7.73
CA PRO A 23 -10.84 8.83 -9.01
C PRO A 23 -10.48 10.32 -8.98
N ASP A 24 -11.26 11.15 -8.26
CA ASP A 24 -11.03 12.60 -8.18
C ASP A 24 -9.75 12.93 -7.40
N LEU A 25 -9.52 12.28 -6.24
CA LEU A 25 -8.27 12.46 -5.49
C LEU A 25 -7.05 12.01 -6.31
N VAL A 26 -7.19 10.97 -7.13
CA VAL A 26 -6.13 10.54 -8.05
C VAL A 26 -5.88 11.55 -9.15
N GLU A 27 -6.93 12.18 -9.67
CA GLU A 27 -6.80 13.26 -10.65
C GLU A 27 -5.97 14.41 -10.08
N ASP A 28 -6.32 14.88 -8.89
CA ASP A 28 -5.62 15.96 -8.18
C ASP A 28 -4.16 15.60 -7.91
N ALA A 29 -3.89 14.38 -7.42
CA ALA A 29 -2.53 13.90 -7.18
C ALA A 29 -1.70 13.85 -8.46
N ARG A 30 -2.27 13.43 -9.59
CA ARG A 30 -1.55 13.47 -10.87
C ARG A 30 -1.26 14.89 -11.33
N HIS A 31 -2.21 15.82 -11.13
CA HIS A 31 -1.99 17.23 -11.47
C HIS A 31 -0.86 17.84 -10.65
N GLN A 32 -0.78 17.53 -9.36
CA GLN A 32 0.35 17.93 -8.49
C GLN A 32 1.69 17.38 -9.00
N LEU A 33 1.70 16.17 -9.55
CA LEU A 33 2.88 15.55 -10.16
C LEU A 33 3.18 16.04 -11.59
N GLY A 34 2.30 16.86 -12.19
CA GLY A 34 2.46 17.35 -13.56
C GLY A 34 2.39 16.25 -14.63
N VAL A 35 1.70 15.15 -14.36
CA VAL A 35 1.62 13.98 -15.26
C VAL A 35 0.20 13.76 -15.77
N SER A 36 0.06 13.26 -17.00
CA SER A 36 -1.24 13.00 -17.61
C SER A 36 -1.83 11.64 -17.21
N ILE A 37 -3.13 11.44 -17.48
CA ILE A 37 -3.76 10.11 -17.35
C ILE A 37 -3.12 9.08 -18.29
N ALA A 38 -2.62 9.52 -19.45
CA ALA A 38 -1.91 8.67 -20.39
C ALA A 38 -0.58 8.18 -19.83
N ASP A 39 0.19 9.07 -19.16
CA ASP A 39 1.43 8.70 -18.47
C ASP A 39 1.16 7.65 -17.39
N MET A 40 0.09 7.81 -16.61
CA MET A 40 -0.31 6.82 -15.61
C MET A 40 -0.64 5.47 -16.24
N ARG A 41 -1.41 5.45 -17.34
CA ARG A 41 -1.74 4.21 -18.06
C ARG A 41 -0.49 3.52 -18.61
N GLU A 42 0.43 4.26 -19.19
CA GLU A 42 1.68 3.72 -19.73
C GLU A 42 2.64 3.24 -18.64
N ALA A 43 2.73 3.93 -17.49
CA ALA A 43 3.46 3.43 -16.32
C ALA A 43 2.92 2.09 -15.84
N ASN A 44 1.59 1.96 -15.73
CA ASN A 44 0.94 0.71 -15.34
C ASN A 44 1.16 -0.42 -16.35
N LYS A 45 1.07 -0.12 -17.64
CA LYS A 45 1.35 -1.10 -18.71
C LYS A 45 2.79 -1.61 -18.63
N ARG A 46 3.77 -0.72 -18.47
CA ARG A 46 5.19 -1.09 -18.28
C ARG A 46 5.38 -1.96 -17.04
N TRP A 47 4.75 -1.59 -15.92
CA TRP A 47 4.80 -2.37 -14.68
C TRP A 47 4.24 -3.79 -14.84
N GLN A 48 3.06 -3.93 -15.43
CA GLN A 48 2.46 -5.24 -15.70
C GLN A 48 3.31 -6.08 -16.65
N GLY A 49 3.93 -5.45 -17.66
CA GLY A 49 4.90 -6.10 -18.54
C GLY A 49 6.11 -6.66 -17.78
N MET A 50 6.69 -5.86 -16.87
CA MET A 50 7.81 -6.29 -16.02
C MET A 50 7.42 -7.49 -15.15
N LEU A 51 6.27 -7.45 -14.47
CA LEU A 51 5.79 -8.56 -13.65
C LEU A 51 5.62 -9.84 -14.49
N ARG A 52 4.91 -9.76 -15.62
CA ARG A 52 4.69 -10.92 -16.50
C ARG A 52 5.99 -11.54 -17.02
N SER A 53 6.97 -10.72 -17.41
CA SER A 53 8.27 -11.20 -17.90
C SER A 53 9.10 -11.94 -16.83
N LYS A 54 8.95 -11.55 -15.56
CA LYS A 54 9.63 -12.22 -14.44
C LYS A 54 8.92 -13.52 -14.07
N TYR A 55 7.59 -13.53 -14.02
CA TYR A 55 6.83 -14.76 -13.81
C TYR A 55 7.07 -15.79 -14.93
N ALA A 56 7.18 -15.35 -16.20
CA ALA A 56 7.54 -16.24 -17.29
C ALA A 56 8.93 -16.88 -17.12
N ARG A 57 9.91 -16.12 -16.63
CA ARG A 57 11.27 -16.64 -16.33
C ARG A 57 11.30 -17.57 -15.12
N ALA A 58 10.56 -17.25 -14.06
CA ALA A 58 10.45 -18.08 -12.85
C ALA A 58 9.67 -19.39 -13.11
N ALA A 59 8.62 -19.34 -13.93
CA ALA A 59 7.86 -20.52 -14.34
C ALA A 59 8.66 -21.47 -15.25
N ALA A 60 9.62 -20.94 -16.02
CA ALA A 60 10.55 -21.75 -16.82
C ALA A 60 11.65 -22.45 -16.00
N SER A 61 11.80 -22.13 -14.71
CA SER A 61 12.91 -22.59 -13.87
C SER A 61 12.51 -23.39 -12.62
N LEU A 62 11.20 -23.62 -12.36
CA LEU A 62 10.75 -24.36 -11.16
C LEU A 62 9.51 -25.23 -11.40
N PRO A 63 9.49 -26.52 -10.98
CA PRO A 63 8.27 -27.30 -10.84
C PRO A 63 7.55 -26.96 -9.51
N HIS A 64 6.25 -26.65 -9.58
CA HIS A 64 5.26 -26.80 -8.50
C HIS A 64 5.32 -25.90 -7.24
N SER A 65 5.71 -24.62 -7.32
CA SER A 65 5.41 -23.69 -6.21
C SER A 65 4.01 -23.06 -6.36
N ARG A 66 3.03 -23.64 -5.65
CA ARG A 66 1.64 -23.15 -5.49
C ARG A 66 1.47 -22.20 -4.28
N LEU A 67 2.53 -21.52 -3.84
CA LEU A 67 2.37 -20.44 -2.85
C LEU A 67 2.33 -19.11 -3.60
N ARG A 68 1.14 -18.50 -3.64
CA ARG A 68 0.91 -17.09 -4.00
C ARG A 68 1.62 -16.18 -2.98
N SER A 69 2.94 -16.22 -2.98
CA SER A 69 3.75 -15.12 -2.46
C SER A 69 3.80 -14.07 -3.56
N SER A 70 3.76 -12.79 -3.18
CA SER A 70 4.16 -11.69 -4.04
C SER A 70 5.63 -11.88 -4.38
N GLY A 71 5.91 -12.79 -5.31
CA GLY A 71 7.25 -13.21 -5.67
C GLY A 71 8.06 -12.01 -6.15
N GLY A 72 8.89 -11.49 -5.24
CA GLY A 72 9.92 -10.49 -5.46
C GLY A 72 9.53 -9.43 -6.49
N THR A 73 8.61 -8.54 -6.11
CA THR A 73 8.34 -7.34 -6.89
C THR A 73 9.68 -6.63 -7.18
N PRO A 74 9.91 -6.09 -8.40
CA PRO A 74 11.16 -5.42 -8.77
C PRO A 74 11.45 -4.12 -7.99
N ILE A 75 10.88 -3.92 -6.80
CA ILE A 75 10.88 -2.66 -6.06
C ILE A 75 12.30 -2.15 -5.87
N ARG A 76 13.24 -2.96 -5.39
CA ARG A 76 14.64 -2.53 -5.27
C ARG A 76 15.31 -2.24 -6.62
N SER A 77 14.98 -2.98 -7.68
CA SER A 77 15.51 -2.69 -9.03
C SER A 77 14.90 -1.44 -9.69
N VAL A 78 13.75 -0.98 -9.21
CA VAL A 78 13.00 0.15 -9.75
C VAL A 78 13.18 1.43 -8.93
N LEU A 79 13.10 1.31 -7.60
CA LEU A 79 13.24 2.41 -6.65
C LEU A 79 14.69 2.59 -6.17
N GLY A 80 15.60 1.68 -6.51
CA GLY A 80 16.99 1.71 -6.06
C GLY A 80 17.15 1.23 -4.61
N ALA A 81 18.23 1.69 -3.95
CA ALA A 81 18.48 1.36 -2.56
C ALA A 81 17.39 1.97 -1.65
N PRO A 82 16.92 1.23 -0.63
CA PRO A 82 16.01 1.79 0.37
C PRO A 82 16.69 2.91 1.16
N GLU A 83 15.89 3.87 1.63
CA GLU A 83 16.33 4.91 2.57
C GLU A 83 16.74 4.29 3.91
N SER A 84 16.02 3.26 4.36
CA SER A 84 16.36 2.51 5.58
C SER A 84 16.02 1.04 5.46
N VAL A 85 16.80 0.21 6.16
CA VAL A 85 16.54 -1.21 6.38
C VAL A 85 16.55 -1.45 7.88
N THR A 86 15.43 -1.96 8.42
CA THR A 86 15.28 -2.18 9.87
C THR A 86 14.83 -3.60 10.14
N ALA A 87 15.56 -4.32 11.00
CA ALA A 87 15.13 -5.62 11.47
C ALA A 87 13.84 -5.52 12.28
N ARG A 88 12.89 -6.42 12.02
CA ARG A 88 11.57 -6.49 12.65
C ARG A 88 11.25 -7.91 13.06
N ARG A 89 10.54 -8.02 14.18
CA ARG A 89 9.95 -9.27 14.65
C ARG A 89 8.44 -9.10 14.76
N ILE A 90 7.70 -9.89 13.99
CA ILE A 90 6.23 -9.87 13.93
C ILE A 90 5.75 -11.25 14.35
N GLY A 91 5.29 -11.37 15.60
CA GLY A 91 5.11 -12.68 16.23
C GLY A 91 6.43 -13.44 16.27
N ASP A 92 6.44 -14.65 15.70
CA ASP A 92 7.64 -15.49 15.57
C ASP A 92 8.44 -15.25 14.28
N LEU A 93 7.95 -14.37 13.40
CA LEU A 93 8.60 -14.08 12.12
C LEU A 93 9.67 -12.99 12.29
N GLU A 94 10.92 -13.32 11.96
CA GLU A 94 11.98 -12.35 11.74
C GLU A 94 12.01 -11.90 10.28
N CYS A 95 12.01 -10.59 10.06
CA CYS A 95 12.03 -9.98 8.74
C CYS A 95 12.76 -8.64 8.75
N GLU A 96 13.06 -8.12 7.57
CA GLU A 96 13.56 -6.76 7.38
C GLU A 96 12.45 -5.89 6.80
N ALA A 97 12.29 -4.68 7.34
CA ALA A 97 11.48 -3.61 6.75
C ALA A 97 12.37 -2.70 5.91
N TRP A 98 12.16 -2.70 4.61
CA TRP A 98 12.84 -1.83 3.66
C TRP A 98 11.93 -0.66 3.33
N LEU A 99 12.39 0.58 3.53
CA LEU A 99 11.59 1.79 3.33
C LEU A 99 12.11 2.61 2.16
N TRP A 100 11.21 3.06 1.30
CA TRP A 100 11.52 4.04 0.25
C TRP A 100 10.65 5.29 0.38
N PRO A 101 11.21 6.48 0.06
CA PRO A 101 10.44 7.69 -0.05
C PRO A 101 9.46 7.62 -1.22
N VAL A 102 8.28 8.18 -1.03
CA VAL A 102 7.23 8.35 -2.06
C VAL A 102 6.87 9.84 -2.13
N PRO A 103 7.51 10.63 -3.02
CA PRO A 103 7.40 12.09 -3.04
C PRO A 103 5.98 12.69 -3.01
N LEU A 104 4.96 11.97 -3.50
CA LEU A 104 3.57 12.38 -3.45
C LEU A 104 3.03 12.44 -2.01
N TRP A 105 3.55 11.58 -1.13
CA TRP A 105 3.20 11.52 0.29
C TRP A 105 4.46 11.67 1.15
N PRO A 106 4.94 12.90 1.40
CA PRO A 106 6.21 13.15 2.10
C PRO A 106 6.31 12.50 3.49
N ASP A 107 5.17 12.42 4.19
CA ASP A 107 5.06 11.83 5.52
C ASP A 107 4.88 10.31 5.50
N LEU A 108 4.86 9.68 4.33
CA LEU A 108 4.73 8.23 4.18
C LEU A 108 6.00 7.61 3.59
N ARG A 109 6.14 6.30 3.77
CA ARG A 109 7.12 5.45 3.10
C ARG A 109 6.43 4.27 2.48
N PHE A 110 6.96 3.80 1.36
CA PHE A 110 6.60 2.48 0.86
C PHE A 110 7.47 1.45 1.58
N GLU A 111 6.86 0.60 2.40
CA GLU A 111 7.51 -0.47 3.14
C GLU A 111 7.37 -1.79 2.38
N VAL A 112 8.48 -2.52 2.27
CA VAL A 112 8.49 -3.92 1.88
C VAL A 112 9.03 -4.73 3.05
N LEU A 113 8.23 -5.69 3.53
CA LEU A 113 8.66 -6.66 4.52
C LEU A 113 9.25 -7.89 3.82
N VAL A 114 10.53 -8.13 4.06
CA VAL A 114 11.32 -9.20 3.44
C VAL A 114 11.65 -10.25 4.49
N ALA A 115 11.20 -11.48 4.29
CA ALA A 115 11.54 -12.60 5.17
C ALA A 115 13.01 -13.02 4.99
N ALA A 116 13.54 -13.79 5.95
CA ALA A 116 14.95 -14.24 5.92
C ALA A 116 15.35 -15.01 4.64
N ASN A 117 14.40 -15.64 3.94
CA ASN A 117 14.61 -16.29 2.66
C ASN A 117 14.65 -15.32 1.45
N GLY A 118 14.61 -14.00 1.70
CA GLY A 118 14.61 -12.95 0.69
C GLY A 118 13.25 -12.73 0.00
N VAL A 119 12.20 -13.43 0.43
CA VAL A 119 10.86 -13.29 -0.16
C VAL A 119 10.12 -12.13 0.50
N ALA A 120 9.63 -11.20 -0.33
CA ALA A 120 8.72 -10.15 0.11
C ALA A 120 7.35 -10.78 0.44
N TRP A 121 6.82 -10.47 1.61
CA TRP A 121 5.53 -11.01 2.05
C TRP A 121 4.49 -9.93 2.36
N ASN A 122 4.90 -8.68 2.53
CA ASN A 122 3.99 -7.52 2.59
C ASN A 122 4.61 -6.28 1.92
N GLU A 123 3.76 -5.45 1.29
CA GLU A 123 4.17 -4.27 0.53
C GLU A 123 3.13 -3.13 0.63
N TRP A 124 3.29 -2.17 1.54
CA TRP A 124 2.29 -1.12 1.80
C TRP A 124 2.91 0.25 2.09
N LEU A 125 2.09 1.30 2.01
CA LEU A 125 2.39 2.63 2.52
C LEU A 125 2.24 2.65 4.05
N VAL A 126 3.29 3.10 4.72
CA VAL A 126 3.37 3.26 6.18
C VAL A 126 3.74 4.69 6.53
N ARG A 127 3.43 5.12 7.77
CA ARG A 127 3.89 6.42 8.29
C ARG A 127 5.41 6.44 8.34
N ALA A 128 6.02 7.50 7.82
CA ALA A 128 7.46 7.68 7.90
C ALA A 128 7.90 7.73 9.39
N PRO A 129 9.04 7.12 9.76
CA PRO A 129 9.56 7.23 11.12
C PRO A 129 9.70 8.70 11.54
N GLY A 130 9.10 9.07 12.68
CA GLY A 130 9.14 10.44 13.22
C GLY A 130 8.10 11.41 12.61
N ALA A 131 7.39 11.03 11.55
CA ALA A 131 6.29 11.85 11.04
C ALA A 131 5.06 11.76 11.97
N PRO A 132 4.29 12.86 12.13
CA PRO A 132 3.10 12.86 12.97
C PRO A 132 2.04 11.92 12.39
N ALA A 133 1.48 11.06 13.25
CA ALA A 133 0.32 10.24 12.91
C ALA A 133 -0.97 11.05 13.08
N PRO A 134 -2.03 10.78 12.28
CA PRO A 134 -3.32 11.43 12.45
C PRO A 134 -3.96 11.02 13.79
N GLU A 135 -4.62 11.96 14.44
CA GLU A 135 -5.47 11.66 15.60
C GLU A 135 -6.81 11.11 15.10
N LEU A 136 -7.05 9.83 15.34
CA LEU A 136 -8.28 9.14 14.93
C LEU A 136 -9.13 8.88 16.17
N ARG A 137 -10.27 9.55 16.28
CA ARG A 137 -11.19 9.44 17.43
C ARG A 137 -12.54 8.87 17.02
N THR A 138 -13.00 9.20 15.82
CA THR A 138 -14.30 8.83 15.28
C THR A 138 -14.18 8.39 13.81
N PRO A 139 -15.22 7.75 13.24
CA PRO A 139 -15.26 7.47 11.81
C PRO A 139 -15.09 8.70 10.92
N ASP A 140 -15.45 9.89 11.38
CA ASP A 140 -15.34 11.14 10.59
C ASP A 140 -13.88 11.56 10.36
N ASP A 141 -12.95 11.09 11.20
CA ASP A 141 -11.51 11.32 11.03
C ASP A 141 -10.91 10.45 9.90
N LEU A 142 -11.63 9.40 9.48
CA LEU A 142 -11.23 8.43 8.46
C LEU A 142 -11.53 8.91 7.05
N ARG A 143 -10.89 10.02 6.67
CA ARG A 143 -10.94 10.56 5.30
C ARG A 143 -10.00 9.77 4.37
N PRO A 144 -10.36 9.58 3.09
CA PRO A 144 -9.47 8.90 2.13
C PRO A 144 -8.04 9.48 2.17
N TRP A 145 -7.06 8.58 2.21
CA TRP A 145 -5.62 8.85 2.27
C TRP A 145 -5.10 9.54 3.53
N SER A 146 -5.93 9.75 4.56
CA SER A 146 -5.49 10.40 5.80
C SER A 146 -4.62 9.49 6.68
N CYS A 147 -4.92 8.19 6.69
CA CYS A 147 -4.32 7.24 7.61
C CYS A 147 -3.99 5.88 6.98
N THR A 148 -3.09 5.15 7.64
CA THR A 148 -2.68 3.80 7.26
C THR A 148 -3.49 2.73 8.00
N VAL A 149 -3.39 1.50 7.52
CA VAL A 149 -3.99 0.33 8.17
C VAL A 149 -3.53 0.16 9.62
N ASP A 150 -2.24 0.41 9.91
CA ASP A 150 -1.68 0.31 11.26
C ASP A 150 -2.22 1.39 12.20
N GLU A 151 -2.44 2.60 11.68
CA GLU A 151 -2.99 3.72 12.44
C GLU A 151 -4.44 3.43 12.84
N VAL A 152 -5.26 2.90 11.92
CA VAL A 152 -6.64 2.47 12.20
C VAL A 152 -6.67 1.30 13.17
N ALA A 153 -5.82 0.28 12.96
CA ALA A 153 -5.74 -0.89 13.82
C ALA A 153 -5.38 -0.52 15.27
N ARG A 154 -4.52 0.48 15.45
CA ARG A 154 -4.15 1.00 16.77
C ARG A 154 -5.24 1.84 17.41
N ALA A 155 -5.86 2.74 16.66
CA ALA A 155 -6.84 3.69 17.18
C ALA A 155 -8.15 3.02 17.63
N PHE A 156 -8.60 1.99 16.89
CA PHE A 156 -9.92 1.37 17.11
C PHE A 156 -9.85 -0.11 17.50
N ALA A 157 -8.76 -0.51 18.17
CA ALA A 157 -8.62 -1.87 18.66
C ALA A 157 -9.80 -2.27 19.60
N PRO A 158 -10.28 -3.53 19.53
CA PRO A 158 -9.82 -4.60 18.64
C PRO A 158 -10.35 -4.46 17.22
N VAL A 159 -9.54 -4.88 16.24
CA VAL A 159 -9.93 -4.93 14.82
C VAL A 159 -9.93 -6.37 14.31
N ARG A 160 -10.80 -6.66 13.34
CA ARG A 160 -10.86 -7.94 12.64
C ARG A 160 -10.47 -7.73 11.16
N PRO A 161 -9.43 -8.42 10.65
CA PRO A 161 -9.12 -8.39 9.23
C PRO A 161 -10.29 -8.88 8.38
N LEU A 162 -10.50 -8.21 7.24
CA LEU A 162 -11.45 -8.60 6.20
C LEU A 162 -10.67 -8.99 4.96
N GLU A 163 -11.15 -10.02 4.25
CA GLU A 163 -10.54 -10.45 3.00
C GLU A 163 -10.67 -9.34 1.95
N GLY A 164 -9.54 -8.97 1.34
CA GLY A 164 -9.51 -7.97 0.29
C GLY A 164 -10.07 -8.50 -1.03
N THR A 165 -10.72 -7.63 -1.80
CA THR A 165 -11.27 -7.97 -3.12
C THR A 165 -10.21 -8.08 -4.23
N ALA A 166 -8.95 -7.77 -3.93
CA ALA A 166 -7.80 -7.85 -4.83
C ALA A 166 -6.50 -7.96 -4.01
N PRO A 167 -5.36 -8.42 -4.58
CA PRO A 167 -4.12 -8.65 -3.84
C PRO A 167 -3.55 -7.44 -3.09
N THR A 168 -3.83 -6.22 -3.56
CA THR A 168 -3.34 -4.97 -2.95
C THR A 168 -4.40 -4.28 -2.09
N ARG A 169 -5.57 -4.90 -1.94
CA ARG A 169 -6.70 -4.39 -1.16
C ARG A 169 -6.74 -5.14 0.17
N TRP A 170 -7.04 -4.40 1.22
CA TRP A 170 -7.17 -4.94 2.57
C TRP A 170 -8.37 -4.30 3.24
N GLY A 171 -8.97 -4.99 4.21
CA GLY A 171 -10.06 -4.41 5.00
C GLY A 171 -9.90 -4.67 6.49
N LEU A 172 -10.46 -3.78 7.30
CA LEU A 172 -10.60 -3.94 8.75
C LEU A 172 -12.04 -3.68 9.15
N ALA A 173 -12.62 -4.60 9.94
CA ALA A 173 -13.83 -4.35 10.70
C ALA A 173 -13.46 -3.97 12.14
N PHE A 174 -14.13 -2.95 12.69
CA PHE A 174 -13.87 -2.43 14.03
C PHE A 174 -15.09 -1.70 14.59
N THR A 175 -15.00 -1.28 15.85
CA THR A 175 -16.02 -0.45 16.49
C THR A 175 -15.41 0.88 16.92
N ALA A 176 -16.02 1.98 16.50
CA ALA A 176 -15.58 3.33 16.85
C ALA A 176 -16.75 4.15 17.42
N PRO A 177 -16.52 5.06 18.38
CA PRO A 177 -17.54 6.02 18.79
C PRO A 177 -17.79 7.03 17.65
N ASP A 178 -19.05 7.39 17.42
CA ASP A 178 -19.40 8.53 16.57
C ASP A 178 -19.24 9.86 17.34
N GLY A 179 -19.57 10.98 16.69
CA GLY A 179 -19.48 12.32 17.28
C GLY A 179 -20.35 12.53 18.53
N THR A 180 -21.28 11.62 18.83
CA THR A 180 -22.11 11.63 20.04
C THR A 180 -21.63 10.63 21.10
N GLY A 181 -20.57 9.87 20.80
CA GLY A 181 -20.01 8.84 21.67
C GLY A 181 -20.66 7.46 21.51
N VAL A 182 -21.64 7.30 20.61
CA VAL A 182 -22.30 6.01 20.36
C VAL A 182 -21.38 5.13 19.54
N ARG A 183 -21.18 3.89 20.00
CA ARG A 183 -20.32 2.92 19.31
C ARG A 183 -21.00 2.38 18.06
N ARG A 184 -20.34 2.53 16.91
CA ARG A 184 -20.81 2.07 15.60
C ARG A 184 -19.90 0.97 15.05
N GLU A 185 -20.52 -0.03 14.40
CA GLU A 185 -19.78 -1.01 13.61
C GLU A 185 -19.29 -0.33 12.32
N CYS A 186 -18.00 -0.46 12.05
CA CYS A 186 -17.33 0.16 10.92
C CYS A 186 -16.56 -0.87 10.10
N ALA A 187 -16.45 -0.62 8.80
CA ALA A 187 -15.57 -1.35 7.89
C ALA A 187 -14.73 -0.35 7.09
N ALA A 188 -13.41 -0.39 7.25
CA ALA A 188 -12.46 0.40 6.47
C ALA A 188 -11.82 -0.45 5.38
N GLU A 189 -11.70 0.12 4.18
CA GLU A 189 -11.01 -0.48 3.04
C GLU A 189 -9.75 0.31 2.69
N PHE A 190 -8.67 -0.41 2.43
CA PHE A 190 -7.35 0.11 2.15
C PHE A 190 -6.86 -0.39 0.80
N THR A 191 -6.05 0.43 0.13
CA THR A 191 -5.29 0.03 -1.06
C THR A 191 -3.85 0.43 -0.82
N TRP A 192 -2.93 -0.53 -0.98
CA TRP A 192 -1.52 -0.36 -0.58
C TRP A 192 -1.37 0.07 0.88
N GLY A 193 -2.24 -0.39 1.78
CA GLY A 193 -2.22 -0.03 3.21
C GLY A 193 -2.70 1.39 3.53
N LEU A 194 -3.08 2.20 2.53
CA LEU A 194 -3.60 3.55 2.71
C LEU A 194 -5.13 3.57 2.59
N LEU A 195 -5.81 4.24 3.52
CA LEU A 195 -7.27 4.26 3.62
C LEU A 195 -7.91 4.79 2.34
N GLN A 196 -8.94 4.10 1.83
CA GLN A 196 -9.68 4.51 0.64
C GLN A 196 -11.11 4.90 0.95
N ARG A 197 -11.78 4.18 1.86
CA ARG A 197 -13.15 4.48 2.28
C ARG A 197 -13.47 3.80 3.60
N VAL A 198 -14.46 4.33 4.30
CA VAL A 198 -15.07 3.73 5.48
C VAL A 198 -16.58 3.60 5.25
N ALA A 199 -17.14 2.48 5.67
CA ALA A 199 -18.58 2.28 5.79
C ALA A 199 -18.92 2.19 7.27
N VAL A 200 -19.96 2.92 7.69
CA VAL A 200 -20.54 2.86 9.03
C VAL A 200 -21.89 2.17 8.91
N LYS A 201 -22.14 1.20 9.77
CA LYS A 201 -23.43 0.52 9.83
C LYS A 201 -24.39 1.32 10.71
N ASP A 202 -25.62 1.49 10.23
CA ASP A 202 -26.70 2.21 10.92
C ASP A 202 -27.10 1.54 12.25
#